data_AF-A0A2E5WRQ5-F1
#
_entry.id   AF-A0A2E5WRQ5-F1
#
_cell.length_a   1.000
_cell.length_b   1.000
_cell.length_c   1.000
_cell.angle_alpha   90.00
_cell.angle_beta   90.00
_cell.angle_gamma   90.00
#
_symmetry.space_group_name_H-M   'P 1'
#
loop_
_entity.id
_entity.type
_entity.pdbx_description
1 polymer ?
#
loop_
_entity_poly.entity_id
_entity_poly.type
_entity_poly.pdbx_seq_one_letter_code
_entity_poly.pdbx_strand_id
1 'polypeptide(L)'
;MNIYKLSSSTPAALRAMWTLSAIGATDEDWLLEQSNDEREHIRTWAIKLLIDQGPLSTKTQKRLIEMAAKDNAGLVQLHLAGALQKLPLEKRWPLATALVSQDTFAKDTVFPLMVWYGINPAVTEHRTKALKLVSNCKLPKVRQFIARKLAGETGKK
;
A
#
# COMPACT_ATOMS: atom_id res chain seq x y z
N MET A 1 8.20 -3.09 -26.56
CA MET A 1 7.88 -3.46 -25.17
C MET A 1 8.13 -4.95 -24.83
N ASN A 2 8.72 -5.78 -25.70
CA ASN A 2 8.83 -7.24 -25.45
C ASN A 2 10.10 -7.64 -24.66
N ILE A 3 11.12 -6.76 -24.62
CA ILE A 3 12.42 -7.02 -23.98
C ILE A 3 12.29 -7.27 -22.47
N TYR A 4 11.30 -6.63 -21.86
CA TYR A 4 11.00 -6.76 -20.43
C TYR A 4 10.50 -8.16 -20.03
N LYS A 5 9.59 -8.74 -20.82
CA LYS A 5 9.02 -10.09 -20.57
C LYS A 5 9.99 -11.21 -20.96
N LEU A 6 10.89 -10.96 -21.91
CA LEU A 6 11.86 -11.95 -22.40
C LEU A 6 13.09 -12.09 -21.50
N SER A 7 13.33 -11.17 -20.57
CA SER A 7 14.46 -11.25 -19.64
C SER A 7 14.08 -12.03 -18.37
N SER A 8 14.65 -13.23 -18.21
CA SER A 8 14.60 -14.00 -16.96
C SER A 8 15.32 -13.31 -15.79
N SER A 9 16.22 -12.36 -16.08
CA SER A 9 16.99 -11.61 -15.09
C SER A 9 16.19 -10.45 -14.48
N THR A 10 15.92 -10.51 -13.18
CA THR A 10 15.24 -9.44 -12.42
C THR A 10 15.98 -8.09 -12.49
N PRO A 11 17.32 -8.01 -12.31
CA PRO A 11 18.02 -6.73 -12.42
C PRO A 11 17.93 -6.10 -13.81
N ALA A 12 17.96 -6.90 -14.88
CA ALA A 12 17.82 -6.38 -16.24
C ALA A 12 16.40 -5.84 -16.49
N ALA A 13 15.37 -6.55 -16.02
CA ALA A 13 13.98 -6.10 -16.11
C ALA A 13 13.74 -4.80 -15.33
N LEU A 14 14.30 -4.66 -14.13
CA LEU A 14 14.23 -3.43 -13.33
C LEU A 14 14.92 -2.25 -14.02
N ARG A 15 16.14 -2.45 -14.55
CA ARG A 15 16.82 -1.39 -15.31
C ARG A 15 15.99 -0.93 -16.49
N ALA A 16 15.40 -1.85 -17.25
CA ALA A 16 14.50 -1.50 -18.35
C ALA A 16 13.27 -0.70 -17.87
N MET A 17 12.60 -1.15 -16.80
CA MET A 17 11.45 -0.43 -16.21
C MET A 17 11.83 1.00 -15.79
N TRP A 18 12.96 1.17 -15.11
CA TRP A 18 13.41 2.49 -14.69
C TRP A 18 13.81 3.38 -15.86
N THR A 19 14.50 2.84 -16.87
CA THR A 19 14.84 3.59 -18.08
C THR A 19 13.57 4.06 -18.77
N LEU A 20 12.58 3.18 -18.98
CA LEU A 20 11.30 3.54 -19.58
C LEU A 20 10.59 4.63 -18.77
N SER A 21 10.55 4.50 -17.44
CA SER A 21 9.92 5.50 -16.58
C SER A 21 10.64 6.84 -16.63
N ALA A 22 11.98 6.83 -16.64
CA ALA A 22 12.79 8.05 -16.65
C ALA A 22 12.63 8.86 -17.93
N ILE A 23 12.38 8.19 -19.07
CA ILE A 23 12.15 8.85 -20.36
C ILE A 23 10.66 9.12 -20.64
N GLY A 24 9.77 8.89 -19.67
CA GLY A 24 8.33 9.09 -19.83
C GLY A 24 7.63 8.09 -20.76
N ALA A 25 8.25 6.91 -20.99
CA ALA A 25 7.73 5.84 -21.85
C ALA A 25 6.98 4.75 -21.07
N THR A 26 6.43 5.10 -19.90
CA THR A 26 5.51 4.24 -19.13
C THR A 26 4.18 4.95 -18.95
N ASP A 27 3.11 4.16 -18.91
CA ASP A 27 1.77 4.61 -18.56
C ASP A 27 1.17 3.76 -17.43
N GLU A 28 0.02 4.18 -16.91
CA GLU A 28 -0.67 3.51 -15.81
C GLU A 28 -1.00 2.05 -16.17
N ASP A 29 -1.49 1.79 -17.39
CA ASP A 29 -1.92 0.46 -17.81
C ASP A 29 -0.76 -0.52 -17.88
N TRP A 30 0.38 -0.08 -18.39
CA TRP A 30 1.59 -0.87 -18.43
C TRP A 30 2.13 -1.16 -17.04
N LEU A 31 2.14 -0.19 -16.12
CA LEU A 31 2.58 -0.43 -14.75
C LEU A 31 1.62 -1.36 -14.00
N LEU A 32 0.31 -1.25 -14.23
CA LEU A 32 -0.67 -2.18 -13.66
C LEU A 32 -0.47 -3.59 -14.19
N GLU A 33 -0.12 -3.77 -15.46
CA GLU A 33 0.27 -5.07 -15.99
C GLU A 33 1.49 -5.62 -15.23
N GLN A 34 2.54 -4.81 -15.04
CA GLN A 34 3.77 -5.23 -14.35
C GLN A 34 3.55 -5.55 -12.87
N SER A 35 2.50 -5.00 -12.25
CA SER A 35 2.10 -5.36 -10.88
C SER A 35 1.62 -6.82 -10.75
N ASN A 36 1.49 -7.58 -11.84
CA ASN A 36 1.16 -9.02 -11.86
C ASN A 36 2.39 -9.93 -12.04
N ASP A 37 3.60 -9.38 -12.18
CA ASP A 37 4.81 -10.19 -12.40
C ASP A 37 5.09 -11.14 -11.23
N GLU A 38 5.61 -12.33 -11.49
CA GLU A 38 5.93 -13.32 -10.47
C GLU A 38 7.01 -12.83 -9.50
N ARG A 39 7.90 -11.95 -9.95
CA ARG A 39 9.02 -11.42 -9.17
C ARG A 39 8.58 -10.28 -8.26
N GLU A 40 8.77 -10.42 -6.96
CA GLU A 40 8.32 -9.41 -5.98
C GLU A 40 8.93 -8.01 -6.21
N HIS A 41 10.19 -7.93 -6.65
CA HIS A 41 10.85 -6.64 -6.87
C HIS A 41 10.23 -5.87 -8.02
N ILE A 42 9.77 -6.59 -9.05
CA ILE A 42 9.08 -6.01 -10.18
C ILE A 42 7.74 -5.43 -9.73
N ARG A 43 6.93 -6.21 -9.01
CA ARG A 43 5.65 -5.74 -8.48
C ARG A 43 5.85 -4.53 -7.55
N THR A 44 6.89 -4.59 -6.72
CA THR A 44 7.25 -3.50 -5.80
C THR A 44 7.53 -2.19 -6.56
N TRP A 45 8.33 -2.24 -7.62
CA TRP A 45 8.63 -1.04 -8.40
C TRP A 45 7.46 -0.56 -9.25
N ALA A 46 6.64 -1.47 -9.78
CA ALA A 46 5.40 -1.10 -10.45
C ALA A 46 4.48 -0.29 -9.52
N ILE A 47 4.29 -0.75 -8.28
CA ILE A 47 3.52 -0.03 -7.25
C ILE A 47 4.14 1.34 -6.96
N LYS A 48 5.46 1.40 -6.75
CA LYS A 48 6.15 2.66 -6.43
C LYS A 48 5.96 3.68 -7.55
N LEU A 49 6.15 3.28 -8.81
CA LEU A 49 5.99 4.17 -9.95
C LEU A 49 4.53 4.63 -10.14
N LEU A 50 3.55 3.73 -9.93
CA LEU A 50 2.12 4.11 -9.94
C LEU A 50 1.80 5.17 -8.88
N ILE A 51 2.42 5.08 -7.71
CA ILE A 51 2.23 6.01 -6.60
C ILE A 51 2.94 7.34 -6.83
N ASP A 52 4.13 7.31 -7.45
CA ASP A 52 4.95 8.50 -7.68
C ASP A 52 4.37 9.40 -8.81
N GLN A 53 3.48 8.88 -9.66
CA GLN A 53 2.81 9.63 -10.73
C GLN A 53 1.74 10.64 -10.25
N GLY A 54 1.35 10.62 -8.96
CA GLY A 54 0.42 11.58 -8.38
C GLY A 54 -0.85 10.93 -7.81
N PRO A 55 -2.01 11.62 -7.85
CA PRO A 55 -3.26 11.08 -7.32
C PRO A 55 -3.64 9.75 -8.00
N LEU A 56 -3.89 8.73 -7.19
CA LEU A 56 -4.20 7.40 -7.70
C LEU A 56 -5.58 7.36 -8.38
N SER A 57 -5.64 6.81 -9.60
CA SER A 57 -6.91 6.53 -10.26
C SER A 57 -7.72 5.46 -9.50
N THR A 58 -9.01 5.34 -9.82
CA THR A 58 -9.86 4.27 -9.28
C THR A 58 -9.35 2.87 -9.64
N LYS A 59 -8.76 2.71 -10.83
CA LYS A 59 -8.22 1.43 -11.31
C LYS A 59 -6.98 1.04 -10.50
N THR A 60 -6.07 1.98 -10.29
CA THR A 60 -4.88 1.74 -9.46
C THR A 60 -5.26 1.48 -8.01
N GLN A 61 -6.17 2.26 -7.42
CA GLN A 61 -6.65 2.02 -6.06
C GLN A 61 -7.20 0.60 -5.89
N LYS A 62 -8.06 0.14 -6.82
CA LYS A 62 -8.60 -1.22 -6.81
C LYS A 62 -7.48 -2.26 -6.83
N ARG A 63 -6.48 -2.09 -7.70
CA ARG A 63 -5.35 -3.00 -7.79
C ARG A 63 -4.53 -3.06 -6.50
N LEU A 64 -4.22 -1.91 -5.89
CA LEU A 64 -3.46 -1.87 -4.64
C LEU A 64 -4.22 -2.57 -3.50
N ILE A 65 -5.56 -2.41 -3.44
CA ILE A 65 -6.41 -3.11 -2.45
C ILE A 65 -6.37 -4.63 -2.67
N GLU A 66 -6.48 -5.09 -3.92
CA GLU A 66 -6.39 -6.51 -4.26
C GLU A 66 -5.04 -7.12 -3.87
N MET A 67 -3.94 -6.40 -4.16
CA MET A 67 -2.59 -6.84 -3.79
C MET A 67 -2.41 -6.88 -2.27
N ALA A 68 -2.91 -5.88 -1.54
CA ALA A 68 -2.85 -5.86 -0.08
C ALA A 68 -3.54 -7.08 0.56
N ALA A 69 -4.57 -7.63 -0.09
CA ALA A 69 -5.30 -8.80 0.38
C ALA A 69 -4.68 -10.15 -0.03
N LYS A 70 -3.78 -10.19 -1.03
CA LYS A 70 -3.34 -11.46 -1.66
C LYS A 70 -1.83 -11.63 -1.79
N ASP A 71 -1.06 -10.55 -1.83
CA ASP A 71 0.39 -10.61 -2.04
C ASP A 71 1.12 -10.97 -0.74
N ASN A 72 1.96 -11.99 -0.79
CA ASN A 72 2.69 -12.49 0.37
C ASN A 72 4.08 -11.87 0.53
N ALA A 73 4.52 -11.05 -0.43
CA ALA A 73 5.83 -10.40 -0.38
C ALA A 73 5.81 -9.23 0.61
N GLY A 74 6.71 -9.27 1.61
CA GLY A 74 6.81 -8.20 2.62
C GLY A 74 7.16 -6.84 2.02
N LEU A 75 8.01 -6.80 0.98
CA LEU A 75 8.35 -5.56 0.27
C LEU A 75 7.12 -4.94 -0.41
N VAL A 76 6.30 -5.77 -1.07
CA VAL A 76 5.06 -5.31 -1.70
C VAL A 76 4.12 -4.74 -0.65
N GLN A 77 3.88 -5.49 0.44
CA GLN A 77 3.02 -5.06 1.55
C GLN A 77 3.49 -3.75 2.19
N LEU A 78 4.80 -3.58 2.37
CA LEU A 78 5.39 -2.35 2.91
C LEU A 78 5.12 -1.14 2.01
N HIS A 79 5.29 -1.29 0.69
CA HIS A 79 5.03 -0.21 -0.26
C HIS A 79 3.54 0.11 -0.39
N LEU A 80 2.65 -0.90 -0.30
CA LEU A 80 1.21 -0.70 -0.21
C LEU A 80 0.82 0.07 1.06
N ALA A 81 1.44 -0.22 2.20
CA ALA A 81 1.24 0.56 3.41
C ALA A 81 1.72 2.01 3.24
N GLY A 82 2.84 2.23 2.55
CA GLY A 82 3.31 3.56 2.17
C GLY A 82 2.32 4.34 1.30
N ALA A 83 1.62 3.66 0.38
CA ALA A 83 0.63 4.25 -0.52
C ALA A 83 -0.53 4.96 0.22
N LEU A 84 -0.86 4.51 1.44
CA LEU A 84 -1.89 5.14 2.28
C LEU A 84 -1.65 6.64 2.44
N GLN A 85 -0.39 7.07 2.60
CA GLN A 85 -0.06 8.49 2.83
C GLN A 85 -0.31 9.37 1.58
N LYS A 86 -0.39 8.76 0.40
CA LYS A 86 -0.62 9.45 -0.88
C LYS A 86 -2.09 9.54 -1.24
N LEU A 87 -2.95 8.83 -0.52
CA LEU A 87 -4.40 8.89 -0.67
C LEU A 87 -5.00 10.03 0.18
N PRO A 88 -6.07 10.69 -0.31
CA PRO A 88 -6.94 11.52 0.52
C PRO A 88 -7.46 10.72 1.72
N LEU A 89 -7.63 11.35 2.88
CA LEU A 89 -7.98 10.70 4.16
C LEU A 89 -9.21 9.78 4.04
N GLU A 90 -10.23 10.25 3.32
CA GLU A 90 -11.47 9.51 3.06
C GLU A 90 -11.30 8.21 2.28
N LYS A 91 -10.27 8.13 1.43
CA LYS A 91 -9.99 7.00 0.54
C LYS A 91 -8.99 5.99 1.12
N ARG A 92 -8.42 6.24 2.30
CA ARG A 92 -7.41 5.35 2.92
C ARG A 92 -7.99 4.03 3.44
N TRP A 93 -9.26 4.02 3.81
CA TRP A 93 -9.87 2.92 4.56
C TRP A 93 -9.95 1.57 3.85
N PRO A 94 -10.30 1.47 2.56
CA PRO A 94 -10.34 0.18 1.87
C PRO A 94 -8.97 -0.49 1.83
N LEU A 95 -7.92 0.27 1.47
CA LEU A 95 -6.54 -0.23 1.44
C LEU A 95 -6.06 -0.60 2.85
N ALA A 96 -6.30 0.27 3.84
CA ALA A 96 -5.94 -0.01 5.22
C ALA A 96 -6.62 -1.28 5.76
N THR A 97 -7.90 -1.47 5.42
CA THR A 97 -8.66 -2.66 5.84
C THR A 97 -8.05 -3.94 5.27
N ALA A 98 -7.68 -3.93 3.98
CA ALA A 98 -7.00 -5.07 3.37
C ALA A 98 -5.66 -5.36 4.07
N LEU A 99 -4.83 -4.33 4.30
CA LEU A 99 -3.52 -4.47 4.95
C LEU A 99 -3.60 -5.02 6.38
N VAL A 100 -4.58 -4.58 7.18
CA VAL A 100 -4.72 -5.02 8.58
C VAL A 100 -5.46 -6.35 8.74
N SER A 101 -6.10 -6.85 7.68
CA SER A 101 -6.90 -8.09 7.73
C SER A 101 -6.05 -9.37 7.80
N GLN A 102 -4.74 -9.23 7.59
CA GLN A 102 -3.76 -10.31 7.64
C GLN A 102 -2.82 -10.12 8.83
N ASP A 103 -2.32 -11.23 9.37
CA ASP A 103 -1.37 -11.27 10.48
C ASP A 103 0.07 -11.64 10.06
N THR A 104 0.30 -11.93 8.77
CA THR A 104 1.59 -12.32 8.20
C THR A 104 2.76 -11.45 8.68
N PHE A 105 2.56 -10.13 8.72
CA PHE A 105 3.56 -9.15 9.15
C PHE A 105 3.21 -8.46 10.48
N ALA A 106 2.39 -9.09 11.33
CA ALA A 106 1.99 -8.52 12.62
C ALA A 106 3.15 -8.32 13.62
N LYS A 107 4.19 -9.16 13.52
CA LYS A 107 5.39 -9.10 14.35
C LYS A 107 6.54 -8.31 13.72
N ASP A 108 6.37 -7.83 12.48
CA ASP A 108 7.37 -7.02 11.81
C ASP A 108 7.54 -5.66 12.52
N THR A 109 8.77 -5.15 12.56
CA THR A 109 9.08 -3.91 13.26
C THR A 109 8.52 -2.68 12.54
N VAL A 110 8.49 -2.70 11.20
CA VAL A 110 8.24 -1.55 10.33
C VAL A 110 6.82 -1.54 9.78
N PHE A 111 6.32 -2.68 9.29
CA PHE A 111 5.04 -2.77 8.59
C PHE A 111 3.85 -2.25 9.42
N PRO A 112 3.64 -2.67 10.68
CA PRO A 112 2.56 -2.10 11.50
C PRO A 112 2.69 -0.59 11.72
N LEU A 113 3.92 -0.06 11.79
CA LEU A 113 4.15 1.38 11.93
C LEU A 113 3.80 2.13 10.64
N MET A 114 4.16 1.58 9.48
CA MET A 114 3.82 2.17 8.19
C MET A 114 2.31 2.23 7.97
N VAL A 115 1.59 1.15 8.29
CA VAL A 115 0.13 1.15 8.26
C VAL A 115 -0.43 2.21 9.20
N TRP A 116 0.10 2.30 10.42
CA TRP A 116 -0.30 3.33 11.39
C TRP A 116 -0.09 4.75 10.86
N TYR A 117 1.10 5.07 10.34
CA TYR A 117 1.38 6.40 9.78
C TYR A 117 0.46 6.75 8.62
N GLY A 118 0.10 5.75 7.81
CA GLY A 118 -0.90 5.87 6.76
C GLY A 118 -2.27 6.29 7.29
N ILE A 119 -2.79 5.64 8.33
CA ILE A 119 -4.16 5.89 8.79
C ILE A 119 -4.29 6.96 9.88
N ASN A 120 -3.23 7.21 10.64
CA ASN A 120 -3.24 8.05 11.85
C ASN A 120 -3.89 9.43 11.65
N PRO A 121 -3.66 10.16 10.53
CA PRO A 121 -4.32 11.45 10.29
C PRO A 121 -5.84 11.33 10.11
N ALA A 122 -6.33 10.20 9.57
CA ALA A 122 -7.75 10.00 9.25
C ALA A 122 -8.58 9.50 10.44
N VAL A 123 -7.94 8.97 11.50
CA VAL A 123 -8.63 8.31 12.63
C VAL A 123 -9.64 9.22 13.34
N THR A 124 -9.29 10.50 13.49
CA THR A 124 -10.04 11.49 14.28
C THR A 124 -11.20 12.06 13.46
N GLU A 125 -10.93 12.35 12.20
CA GLU A 125 -11.93 12.82 11.23
C GLU A 125 -13.00 11.75 10.93
N HIS A 126 -12.65 10.46 11.00
CA HIS A 126 -13.57 9.37 10.65
C HIS A 126 -13.64 8.27 11.72
N ARG A 127 -14.04 8.65 12.94
CA ARG A 127 -14.15 7.75 14.10
C ARG A 127 -14.90 6.44 13.81
N THR A 128 -16.02 6.48 13.10
CA THR A 128 -16.80 5.28 12.76
C THR A 128 -16.03 4.31 11.87
N LYS A 129 -15.24 4.83 10.91
CA LYS A 129 -14.40 4.00 10.04
C LYS A 129 -13.22 3.42 10.83
N ALA A 130 -12.63 4.19 11.75
CA ALA A 130 -11.56 3.73 12.62
C ALA A 130 -12.02 2.59 13.56
N LEU A 131 -13.23 2.70 14.13
CA LEU A 131 -13.81 1.64 14.97
C LEU A 131 -14.06 0.35 14.16
N LYS A 132 -14.60 0.47 12.94
CA LYS A 132 -14.77 -0.68 12.03
C LYS A 132 -13.44 -1.34 11.67
N LEU A 133 -12.39 -0.53 11.44
CA LEU A 133 -11.05 -1.05 11.16
C LEU A 133 -10.50 -1.87 12.33
N VAL A 134 -10.69 -1.40 13.57
CA VAL A 134 -10.25 -2.09 14.79
C VAL A 134 -10.84 -3.50 14.91
N SER A 135 -12.12 -3.67 14.60
CA SER A 135 -12.81 -4.97 14.66
C SER A 135 -12.17 -6.03 13.77
N ASN A 136 -11.60 -5.63 12.63
CA ASN A 136 -10.97 -6.52 11.66
C ASN A 136 -9.43 -6.49 11.70
N CYS A 137 -8.85 -5.70 12.61
CA CYS A 137 -7.41 -5.45 12.66
C CYS A 137 -6.67 -6.59 13.37
N LYS A 138 -5.93 -7.37 12.58
CA LYS A 138 -5.05 -8.43 13.09
C LYS A 138 -3.68 -7.92 13.54
N LEU A 139 -3.34 -6.65 13.32
CA LEU A 139 -2.08 -6.03 13.75
C LEU A 139 -2.23 -5.43 15.16
N PRO A 140 -1.69 -6.05 16.24
CA PRO A 140 -1.97 -5.60 17.61
C PRO A 140 -1.53 -4.17 17.90
N LYS A 141 -0.37 -3.76 17.35
CA LYS A 141 0.18 -2.42 17.52
C LYS A 141 -0.72 -1.34 16.90
N VAL A 142 -1.24 -1.58 15.69
CA VAL A 142 -2.17 -0.66 15.01
C VAL A 142 -3.47 -0.54 15.80
N ARG A 143 -4.03 -1.68 16.23
CA ARG A 143 -5.25 -1.71 17.05
C ARG A 143 -5.09 -0.89 18.34
N GLN A 144 -3.97 -1.07 19.05
CA GLN A 144 -3.66 -0.33 20.26
C GLN A 144 -3.54 1.18 20.02
N PHE A 145 -2.88 1.58 18.93
CA PHE A 145 -2.69 3.00 18.61
C PHE A 145 -4.00 3.69 18.21
N ILE A 146 -4.87 3.03 17.45
CA ILE A 146 -6.21 3.55 17.16
C ILE A 146 -7.00 3.75 18.45
N ALA A 147 -7.04 2.74 19.34
CA ALA A 147 -7.76 2.83 20.60
C ALA A 147 -7.25 3.98 21.49
N ARG A 148 -5.92 4.12 21.62
CA ARG A 148 -5.30 5.21 22.37
C ARG A 148 -5.64 6.59 21.80
N LYS A 149 -5.61 6.73 20.48
CA LYS A 149 -5.93 7.99 19.81
C LYS A 149 -7.40 8.39 20.02
N LEU A 150 -8.33 7.46 19.86
CA LEU A 150 -9.76 7.70 20.07
C LEU A 150 -10.11 8.05 21.53
N ALA A 151 -9.42 7.43 22.51
CA ALA A 151 -9.61 7.72 23.93
C ALA A 151 -8.98 9.06 24.35
N GLY A 152 -7.83 9.43 23.77
CA GLY A 152 -7.18 10.71 24.05
C GLY A 152 -7.97 11.93 23.57
N GLU A 153 -8.77 11.80 22.52
CA GLU A 153 -9.60 12.90 22.01
C GLU A 153 -10.85 13.16 22.85
N THR A 154 -11.41 12.15 23.50
CA THR A 154 -12.59 12.34 24.37
C THR A 154 -12.32 13.22 25.60
N GLY A 155 -11.05 13.54 25.88
CA GLY A 155 -10.63 14.42 26.99
C GLY A 155 -10.40 15.89 26.62
N LYS A 156 -10.51 16.28 25.34
CA LYS A 156 -10.43 17.69 24.93
C LYS A 156 -11.83 18.31 24.96
N LYS A 157 -12.22 18.86 26.11
CA LYS A 157 -13.29 19.85 26.23
C LYS A 157 -12.72 21.24 25.99
#